data_AF-A0A6I9PIF6-F1
#
_entry.id   AF-A0A6I9PIF6-F1
#
_cell.length_a   1.000
_cell.length_b   1.000
_cell.length_c   1.000
_cell.angle_alpha   90.00
_cell.angle_beta   90.00
_cell.angle_gamma   90.00
#
_symmetry.space_group_name_H-M   'P 1'
#
loop_
_entity.id
_entity.type
_entity.pdbx_description
1 polymer ?
#
loop_
_entity_poly.entity_id
_entity_poly.type
_entity_poly.pdbx_seq_one_letter_code
_entity_poly.pdbx_strand_id
1 'polypeptide(L)'
;MSASDSIESKSSLMDIEASLKLSFLGGLVEVGGSAKYLNDEKKFKNQSRVTFQYKATTNFKQLLIDNVTLDTEQMEVIEKGSATHVVTGILYGADAFFVFDSEKLEASQVQKIEGSMHAVIKKIPSFDFEGKVKIQLTDEEKALTNKFSCKFYGDFILKSNPATFVDAVQTYVELPQLLGTNGENSVPVTVWLMPLKSFDPKAPELMTGISIGLVKKAQDVLEDLKEIRMRCNDSLGGKVEEHFPKIQKDLNTFLKLCGYYESSLEQTMAKTIPSIREGKEDESSLEEVFKDRNKSPFSHEKLTKWLDHKEREINVIKSCVDIMKGFKIVANQSELDREVLGNKLVLCFVFTSMESADPCLEAMDQYANSLKCVSTEEEPWYYSDDVLQKMRKKAHQFIKYFGALTNRCCFLMAAIENKKFKGATIYYYDGGILKTEDFPPSDVKTGDLKALSEVKKHTGK
;
A
#
# COMPACT_ATOMS: atom_id res chain seq x y z
N MET A 1 -22.91 5.25 1.91
CA MET A 1 -21.78 5.08 2.85
C MET A 1 -21.29 3.63 2.76
N SER A 2 -19.98 3.41 2.80
CA SER A 2 -19.37 2.07 2.76
C SER A 2 -18.27 1.96 3.83
N ALA A 3 -18.10 0.76 4.38
CA ALA A 3 -16.93 0.38 5.20
C ALA A 3 -15.93 -0.47 4.40
N SER A 4 -16.20 -0.73 3.12
CA SER A 4 -15.31 -1.44 2.21
C SER A 4 -14.63 -0.46 1.25
N ASP A 5 -13.37 -0.74 0.92
CA ASP A 5 -12.56 0.00 -0.06
C ASP A 5 -12.26 -0.83 -1.32
N SER A 6 -12.92 -1.98 -1.49
CA SER A 6 -12.72 -2.84 -2.67
C SER A 6 -13.18 -2.15 -3.96
N ILE A 7 -12.57 -2.52 -5.08
CA ILE A 7 -12.96 -2.06 -6.42
C ILE A 7 -14.48 -2.26 -6.62
N GLU A 8 -15.01 -3.41 -6.22
CA GLU A 8 -16.45 -3.70 -6.31
C GLU A 8 -17.30 -2.71 -5.50
N SER A 9 -16.90 -2.42 -4.27
CA SER A 9 -17.63 -1.47 -3.42
C SER A 9 -17.59 -0.07 -4.00
N LYS A 10 -16.45 0.35 -4.57
CA LYS A 10 -16.30 1.66 -5.19
C LYS A 10 -17.14 1.79 -6.46
N SER A 11 -17.08 0.77 -7.32
CA SER A 11 -17.91 0.70 -8.53
C SER A 11 -19.40 0.73 -8.18
N SER A 12 -19.82 0.01 -7.13
CA SER A 12 -21.20 0.01 -6.66
C SER A 12 -21.68 1.37 -6.15
N LEU A 13 -20.83 2.12 -5.43
CA LEU A 13 -21.19 3.47 -4.96
C LEU A 13 -21.38 4.47 -6.10
N MET A 14 -20.72 4.23 -7.23
CA MET A 14 -20.72 5.11 -8.41
C MET A 14 -21.57 4.58 -9.57
N ASP A 15 -22.33 3.50 -9.36
CA ASP A 15 -23.15 2.84 -10.38
C ASP A 15 -22.35 2.49 -11.67
N ILE A 16 -21.09 2.06 -11.51
CA ILE A 16 -20.19 1.74 -12.63
C ILE A 16 -20.47 0.32 -13.14
N GLU A 17 -20.95 0.23 -14.38
CA GLU A 17 -21.22 -1.05 -15.05
C GLU A 17 -19.95 -1.83 -15.41
N ALA A 18 -20.09 -3.14 -15.61
CA ALA A 18 -18.98 -4.07 -15.85
C ALA A 18 -18.05 -3.65 -17.03
N SER A 19 -18.63 -3.20 -18.15
CA SER A 19 -17.84 -2.77 -19.31
C SER A 19 -17.00 -1.53 -19.03
N LEU A 20 -17.58 -0.54 -18.34
CA LEU A 20 -16.89 0.68 -17.93
C LEU A 20 -15.85 0.39 -16.84
N LYS A 21 -16.18 -0.47 -15.87
CA LYS A 21 -15.27 -0.95 -14.83
C LYS A 21 -14.02 -1.55 -15.44
N LEU A 22 -14.16 -2.46 -16.41
CA LEU A 22 -12.99 -3.06 -17.08
C LEU A 22 -12.15 -2.01 -17.82
N SER A 23 -12.77 -1.02 -18.47
CA SER A 23 -12.03 0.07 -19.11
C SER A 23 -11.28 0.94 -18.09
N PHE A 24 -11.89 1.23 -16.94
CA PHE A 24 -11.23 1.94 -15.86
C PHE A 24 -10.03 1.15 -15.32
N LEU A 25 -10.21 -0.15 -15.03
CA LEU A 25 -9.13 -1.05 -14.59
C LEU A 25 -8.01 -1.19 -15.63
N GLY A 26 -8.35 -1.07 -16.92
CA GLY A 26 -7.38 -1.05 -18.02
C GLY A 26 -6.74 0.32 -18.28
N GLY A 27 -6.96 1.33 -17.44
CA GLY A 27 -6.39 2.66 -17.62
C GLY A 27 -6.92 3.43 -18.85
N LEU A 28 -8.06 3.00 -19.42
CA LEU A 28 -8.68 3.62 -20.59
C LEU A 28 -9.61 4.79 -20.24
N VAL A 29 -9.89 4.99 -18.95
CA VAL A 29 -10.82 6.02 -18.46
C VAL A 29 -10.06 6.97 -17.56
N GLU A 30 -10.00 8.24 -17.97
CA GLU A 30 -9.53 9.32 -17.10
C GLU A 30 -10.66 9.77 -16.17
N VAL A 31 -10.34 10.00 -14.90
CA VAL A 31 -11.32 10.38 -13.87
C VAL A 31 -11.03 11.78 -13.30
N GLY A 32 -12.08 12.59 -13.21
CA GLY A 32 -12.07 13.93 -12.64
C GLY A 32 -12.90 14.05 -11.36
N GLY A 33 -12.84 15.20 -10.70
CA GLY A 33 -13.75 15.55 -9.59
C GLY A 33 -13.88 14.47 -8.52
N SER A 34 -15.13 14.12 -8.20
CA SER A 34 -15.51 13.06 -7.26
C SER A 34 -14.99 11.68 -7.64
N ALA A 35 -14.92 11.36 -8.94
CA ALA A 35 -14.46 10.07 -9.46
C ALA A 35 -12.98 9.77 -9.17
N LYS A 36 -12.18 10.77 -8.79
CA LYS A 36 -10.82 10.54 -8.26
C LYS A 36 -10.80 9.65 -7.02
N TYR A 37 -11.93 9.51 -6.31
CA TYR A 37 -12.11 8.53 -5.25
C TYR A 37 -11.77 7.09 -5.69
N LEU A 38 -12.02 6.73 -6.96
CA LEU A 38 -11.70 5.41 -7.50
C LEU A 38 -10.22 5.06 -7.31
N ASN A 39 -9.34 6.05 -7.48
CA ASN A 39 -7.89 5.93 -7.36
C ASN A 39 -7.36 6.04 -5.92
N ASP A 40 -8.16 6.44 -4.92
CA ASP A 40 -7.67 6.54 -3.53
C ASP A 40 -7.63 5.17 -2.86
N GLU A 41 -6.45 4.62 -2.66
CA GLU A 41 -6.29 3.32 -2.02
C GLU A 41 -6.04 3.44 -0.52
N LYS A 42 -6.59 2.50 0.24
CA LYS A 42 -6.20 2.27 1.63
C LYS A 42 -4.71 1.94 1.71
N LYS A 43 -3.99 2.57 2.65
CA LYS A 43 -2.53 2.44 2.76
C LYS A 43 -2.10 1.16 3.46
N PHE A 44 -2.78 0.80 4.54
CA PHE A 44 -2.43 -0.30 5.43
C PHE A 44 -3.55 -1.34 5.42
N LYS A 45 -3.19 -2.62 5.57
CA LYS A 45 -4.23 -3.65 5.74
C LYS A 45 -4.89 -3.46 7.12
N ASN A 46 -4.07 -3.24 8.15
CA ASN A 46 -4.52 -2.94 9.51
C ASN A 46 -4.82 -1.45 9.74
N GLN A 47 -5.81 -0.94 9.02
CA GLN A 47 -6.36 0.41 9.16
C GLN A 47 -7.87 0.30 9.02
N SER A 48 -8.65 1.08 9.75
CA SER A 48 -10.10 1.19 9.51
C SER A 48 -10.38 2.36 8.56
N ARG A 49 -11.26 2.13 7.58
CA ARG A 49 -11.70 3.13 6.60
C ARG A 49 -13.21 3.12 6.49
N VAL A 50 -13.84 4.30 6.51
CA VAL A 50 -15.26 4.46 6.25
C VAL A 50 -15.45 5.61 5.27
N THR A 51 -16.16 5.37 4.17
CA THR A 51 -16.44 6.38 3.14
C THR A 51 -17.90 6.82 3.21
N PHE A 52 -18.13 8.09 3.47
CA PHE A 52 -19.45 8.72 3.40
C PHE A 52 -19.63 9.38 2.04
N GLN A 53 -20.76 9.11 1.38
CA GLN A 53 -21.07 9.63 0.05
C GLN A 53 -22.24 10.60 0.15
N TYR A 54 -22.06 11.77 -0.43
CA TYR A 54 -23.11 12.70 -0.81
C TYR A 54 -23.38 12.53 -2.31
N LYS A 55 -24.67 12.48 -2.68
CA LYS A 55 -25.13 12.37 -4.06
C LYS A 55 -26.32 13.29 -4.23
N ALA A 56 -26.28 14.16 -5.22
CA ALA A 56 -27.38 15.06 -5.57
C ALA A 56 -27.53 15.16 -7.07
N THR A 57 -28.77 15.12 -7.55
CA THR A 57 -29.13 15.33 -8.96
C THR A 57 -29.96 16.60 -9.08
N THR A 58 -29.85 17.30 -10.21
CA THR A 58 -30.46 18.61 -10.42
C THR A 58 -31.43 18.59 -11.59
N ASN A 59 -30.92 18.56 -12.81
CA ASN A 59 -31.70 18.68 -14.03
C ASN A 59 -31.28 17.65 -15.07
N PHE A 60 -32.22 17.27 -15.93
CA PHE A 60 -31.98 16.39 -17.06
C PHE A 60 -32.07 17.21 -18.36
N LYS A 61 -31.12 17.02 -19.27
CA LYS A 61 -31.12 17.60 -20.61
C LYS A 61 -31.06 16.47 -21.62
N GLN A 62 -31.91 16.55 -22.65
CA GLN A 62 -31.98 15.53 -23.69
C GLN A 62 -31.93 16.20 -25.06
N LEU A 63 -31.21 15.57 -25.99
CA LEU A 63 -31.30 15.86 -27.40
C LEU A 63 -32.56 15.19 -27.96
N LEU A 64 -33.45 15.98 -28.56
CA LEU A 64 -34.61 15.45 -29.28
C LEU A 64 -34.13 14.93 -30.65
N ILE A 65 -34.36 13.65 -30.91
CA ILE A 65 -33.86 12.93 -32.09
C ILE A 65 -35.04 12.58 -33.01
N ASP A 66 -35.94 13.52 -33.22
CA ASP A 66 -37.01 13.35 -34.19
C ASP A 66 -36.55 13.96 -35.52
N ASN A 67 -36.48 13.14 -36.58
CA ASN A 67 -36.14 13.55 -37.95
C ASN A 67 -34.74 14.21 -38.11
N VAL A 68 -33.73 13.73 -37.39
CA VAL A 68 -32.34 14.19 -37.59
C VAL A 68 -31.82 13.63 -38.92
N THR A 69 -31.83 14.46 -39.95
CA THR A 69 -31.13 14.20 -41.21
C THR A 69 -29.70 14.69 -41.06
N LEU A 70 -28.73 13.77 -41.04
CA LEU A 70 -27.32 14.15 -41.06
C LEU A 70 -26.97 14.71 -42.43
N ASP A 71 -26.23 15.82 -42.47
CA ASP A 71 -25.64 16.31 -43.71
C ASP A 71 -24.39 15.49 -44.10
N THR A 72 -23.88 15.72 -45.31
CA THR A 72 -22.73 14.99 -45.85
C THR A 72 -21.47 15.17 -45.00
N GLU A 73 -21.25 16.36 -44.42
CA GLU A 73 -20.07 16.63 -43.59
C GLU A 73 -20.16 15.87 -42.26
N GLN A 74 -21.34 15.85 -41.64
CA GLN A 74 -21.61 15.09 -40.42
C GLN A 74 -21.45 13.58 -40.62
N MET A 75 -21.96 13.05 -41.73
CA MET A 75 -21.74 11.64 -42.10
C MET A 75 -20.25 11.35 -42.30
N GLU A 76 -19.52 12.22 -43.00
CA GLU A 76 -18.08 12.05 -43.22
C GLU A 76 -17.28 12.06 -41.90
N VAL A 77 -17.67 12.89 -40.93
CA VAL A 77 -17.08 12.89 -39.58
C VAL A 77 -17.36 11.59 -38.83
N ILE A 78 -18.56 11.03 -38.96
CA ILE A 78 -18.92 9.75 -38.34
C ILE A 78 -18.16 8.59 -39.00
N GLU A 79 -18.14 8.54 -40.34
CA GLU A 79 -17.46 7.49 -41.12
C GLU A 79 -15.93 7.48 -40.86
N LYS A 80 -15.31 8.66 -40.70
CA LYS A 80 -13.86 8.80 -40.43
C LYS A 80 -13.50 8.72 -38.94
N GLY A 81 -14.48 8.81 -38.05
CA GLY A 81 -14.29 8.81 -36.61
C GLY A 81 -14.10 7.41 -36.03
N SER A 82 -13.77 7.35 -34.74
CA SER A 82 -13.72 6.11 -33.95
C SER A 82 -14.87 5.98 -32.96
N ALA A 83 -15.73 7.00 -32.87
CA ALA A 83 -16.87 7.00 -31.98
C ALA A 83 -17.92 5.98 -32.45
N THR A 84 -18.46 5.19 -31.52
CA THR A 84 -19.52 4.21 -31.78
C THR A 84 -20.90 4.70 -31.34
N HIS A 85 -20.94 5.70 -30.46
CA HIS A 85 -22.15 6.23 -29.85
C HIS A 85 -22.13 7.77 -29.79
N VAL A 86 -23.32 8.36 -29.74
CA VAL A 86 -23.56 9.78 -29.46
C VAL A 86 -24.31 9.95 -28.15
N VAL A 87 -24.01 11.02 -27.40
CA VAL A 87 -24.74 11.35 -26.17
C VAL A 87 -26.10 11.95 -26.53
N THR A 88 -27.16 11.36 -25.98
CA THR A 88 -28.55 11.77 -26.26
C THR A 88 -29.26 12.31 -25.03
N GLY A 89 -28.79 11.98 -23.83
CA GLY A 89 -29.31 12.50 -22.58
C GLY A 89 -28.21 12.66 -21.55
N ILE A 90 -28.33 13.68 -20.70
CA ILE A 90 -27.41 13.94 -19.60
C ILE A 90 -28.23 14.34 -18.37
N LEU A 91 -28.06 13.58 -17.29
CA LEU A 91 -28.48 13.97 -15.95
C LEU A 91 -27.33 14.73 -15.29
N TYR A 92 -27.64 15.91 -14.78
CA TYR A 92 -26.70 16.76 -14.05
C TYR A 92 -26.90 16.60 -12.54
N GLY A 93 -25.83 16.84 -11.79
CA GLY A 93 -25.77 16.71 -10.35
C GLY A 93 -24.39 17.06 -9.81
N ALA A 94 -24.10 16.61 -8.59
CA ALA A 94 -22.75 16.62 -8.04
C ALA A 94 -22.63 15.55 -6.96
N ASP A 95 -21.52 14.82 -6.99
CA ASP A 95 -21.19 13.82 -5.99
C ASP A 95 -20.03 14.29 -5.12
N ALA A 96 -19.97 13.77 -3.89
CA ALA A 96 -18.81 13.94 -3.03
C ALA A 96 -18.59 12.72 -2.13
N PHE A 97 -17.33 12.38 -1.94
CA PHE A 97 -16.85 11.30 -1.09
C PHE A 97 -15.98 11.88 0.03
N PHE A 98 -16.38 11.59 1.26
CA PHE A 98 -15.63 11.87 2.48
C PHE A 98 -15.03 10.55 2.95
N VAL A 99 -13.74 10.37 2.69
CA VAL A 99 -12.99 9.15 3.03
C VAL A 99 -12.36 9.34 4.39
N PHE A 100 -12.85 8.63 5.40
CA PHE A 100 -12.32 8.70 6.76
C PHE A 100 -11.36 7.55 7.03
N ASP A 101 -10.11 7.88 7.36
CA ASP A 101 -9.04 6.93 7.62
C ASP A 101 -8.55 7.06 9.07
N SER A 102 -8.57 5.95 9.81
CA SER A 102 -7.85 5.84 11.08
C SER A 102 -6.34 5.76 10.88
N GLU A 103 -5.59 5.91 11.96
CA GLU A 103 -4.19 5.50 12.01
C GLU A 103 -4.01 3.99 11.79
N LYS A 104 -2.76 3.54 11.67
CA LYS A 104 -2.47 2.10 11.65
C LYS A 104 -2.80 1.49 13.01
N LEU A 105 -3.51 0.37 12.99
CA LEU A 105 -4.02 -0.32 14.16
C LEU A 105 -3.37 -1.69 14.33
N GLU A 106 -3.57 -2.30 15.50
CA GLU A 106 -3.40 -3.73 15.66
C GLU A 106 -4.54 -4.48 14.95
N ALA A 107 -4.24 -5.63 14.35
CA ALA A 107 -5.22 -6.41 13.57
C ALA A 107 -6.51 -6.71 14.35
N SER A 108 -6.41 -6.95 15.66
CA SER A 108 -7.55 -7.24 16.55
C SER A 108 -8.45 -6.03 16.81
N GLN A 109 -7.99 -4.82 16.52
CA GLN A 109 -8.74 -3.58 16.78
C GLN A 109 -9.47 -3.04 15.55
N VAL A 110 -9.09 -3.46 14.34
CA VAL A 110 -9.59 -2.92 13.07
C VAL A 110 -11.12 -2.95 13.01
N GLN A 111 -11.74 -4.10 13.27
CA GLN A 111 -13.21 -4.24 13.19
C GLN A 111 -13.93 -3.38 14.23
N LYS A 112 -13.39 -3.29 15.45
CA LYS A 112 -14.00 -2.50 16.54
C LYS A 112 -13.95 -1.00 16.23
N ILE A 113 -12.81 -0.52 15.76
CA ILE A 113 -12.63 0.89 15.39
C ILE A 113 -13.49 1.24 14.17
N GLU A 114 -13.55 0.37 13.16
CA GLU A 114 -14.39 0.57 11.98
C GLU A 114 -15.88 0.68 12.35
N GLY A 115 -16.40 -0.22 13.20
CA GLY A 115 -17.78 -0.14 13.67
C GLY A 115 -18.08 1.16 14.44
N SER A 116 -17.10 1.63 15.22
CA SER A 116 -17.23 2.89 15.98
C SER A 116 -17.18 4.11 15.06
N MET A 117 -16.29 4.12 14.06
CA MET A 117 -16.21 5.15 13.02
C MET A 117 -17.51 5.22 12.22
N HIS A 118 -18.02 4.06 11.80
CA HIS A 118 -19.27 3.96 11.07
C HIS A 118 -20.44 4.57 11.86
N ALA A 119 -20.54 4.28 13.16
CA ALA A 119 -21.60 4.80 14.02
C ALA A 119 -21.58 6.33 14.13
N VAL A 120 -20.40 6.95 14.29
CA VAL A 120 -20.29 8.42 14.39
C VAL A 120 -20.47 9.12 13.04
N ILE A 121 -19.93 8.55 11.95
CA ILE A 121 -20.05 9.10 10.58
C ILE A 121 -21.51 9.05 10.10
N LYS A 122 -22.29 8.05 10.51
CA LYS A 122 -23.72 7.98 10.21
C LYS A 122 -24.52 9.18 10.77
N LYS A 123 -23.98 9.91 11.76
CA LYS A 123 -24.62 11.11 12.32
C LYS A 123 -24.43 12.37 11.48
N ILE A 124 -23.53 12.37 10.49
CA ILE A 124 -23.22 13.57 9.67
C ILE A 124 -24.49 14.22 9.09
N PRO A 125 -25.44 13.49 8.48
CA PRO A 125 -26.66 14.09 7.93
C PRO A 125 -27.62 14.68 8.96
N SER A 126 -27.46 14.36 10.25
CA SER A 126 -28.36 14.79 11.31
C SER A 126 -27.98 16.14 11.92
N PHE A 127 -26.84 16.72 11.52
CA PHE A 127 -26.42 18.03 12.01
C PHE A 127 -27.07 19.13 11.15
N ASP A 128 -27.78 20.04 11.82
CA ASP A 128 -28.69 20.98 11.18
C ASP A 128 -28.01 22.22 10.58
N PHE A 129 -28.70 22.81 9.61
CA PHE A 129 -28.24 23.89 8.72
C PHE A 129 -28.31 25.31 9.32
N GLU A 130 -28.89 25.47 10.52
CA GLU A 130 -29.24 26.77 11.09
C GLU A 130 -28.06 27.49 11.80
N GLY A 131 -27.04 27.87 11.01
CA GLY A 131 -26.19 29.03 11.28
C GLY A 131 -25.05 28.88 12.29
N LYS A 132 -25.06 27.85 13.14
CA LYS A 132 -23.87 27.33 13.85
C LYS A 132 -24.08 25.83 14.06
N VAL A 133 -23.37 24.99 13.31
CA VAL A 133 -23.42 23.54 13.49
C VAL A 133 -22.99 23.22 14.93
N LYS A 134 -23.95 23.03 15.84
CA LYS A 134 -23.66 22.60 17.21
C LYS A 134 -23.47 21.10 17.18
N ILE A 135 -22.26 20.68 16.86
CA ILE A 135 -21.86 19.27 16.84
C ILE A 135 -21.92 18.73 18.28
N GLN A 136 -22.99 18.02 18.60
CA GLN A 136 -23.16 17.36 19.90
C GLN A 136 -22.62 15.93 19.81
N LEU A 137 -21.39 15.74 20.30
CA LEU A 137 -20.74 14.45 20.44
C LEU A 137 -20.54 14.15 21.93
N THR A 138 -20.64 12.88 22.30
CA THR A 138 -20.18 12.43 23.63
C THR A 138 -18.66 12.60 23.74
N ASP A 139 -18.11 12.61 24.96
CA ASP A 139 -16.66 12.76 25.12
C ASP A 139 -15.88 11.57 24.52
N GLU A 140 -16.48 10.38 24.50
CA GLU A 140 -15.95 9.19 23.83
C GLU A 140 -15.94 9.37 22.30
N GLU A 141 -16.99 9.94 21.72
CA GLU A 141 -17.08 10.22 20.28
C GLU A 141 -16.11 11.33 19.86
N LYS A 142 -15.93 12.36 20.69
CA LYS A 142 -14.89 13.38 20.47
C LYS A 142 -13.50 12.76 20.47
N ALA A 143 -13.22 11.90 21.45
CA ALA A 143 -11.93 11.19 21.52
C ALA A 143 -11.70 10.28 20.31
N LEU A 144 -12.75 9.65 19.78
CA LEU A 144 -12.68 8.82 18.58
C LEU A 144 -12.45 9.64 17.30
N THR A 145 -13.21 10.73 17.11
CA THR A 145 -13.13 11.58 15.91
C THR A 145 -11.78 12.27 15.75
N ASN A 146 -11.03 12.46 16.84
CA ASN A 146 -9.65 12.95 16.82
C ASN A 146 -8.62 11.89 16.38
N LYS A 147 -9.00 10.62 16.21
CA LYS A 147 -8.10 9.51 15.82
C LYS A 147 -8.19 9.12 14.36
N PHE A 148 -9.02 9.80 13.57
CA PHE A 148 -9.11 9.57 12.14
C PHE A 148 -9.12 10.90 11.38
N SER A 149 -8.61 10.84 10.16
CA SER A 149 -8.54 11.96 9.22
C SER A 149 -9.65 11.86 8.19
N CYS A 150 -9.92 12.95 7.47
CA CYS A 150 -10.84 13.00 6.33
C CYS A 150 -10.07 13.40 5.07
N LYS A 151 -10.33 12.72 3.95
CA LYS A 151 -9.98 13.18 2.59
C LYS A 151 -11.27 13.40 1.80
N PHE A 152 -11.28 14.45 0.99
CA PHE A 152 -12.45 14.84 0.21
C PHE A 152 -12.20 14.70 -1.29
N TYR A 153 -13.14 14.05 -1.98
CA TYR A 153 -13.20 13.97 -3.44
C TYR A 153 -14.61 14.38 -3.86
N GLY A 154 -14.77 15.51 -4.51
CA GLY A 154 -16.10 15.98 -4.88
C GLY A 154 -16.11 16.89 -6.10
N ASP A 155 -17.29 17.08 -6.65
CA ASP A 155 -17.54 17.93 -7.83
C ASP A 155 -17.81 19.39 -7.45
N PHE A 156 -17.33 19.81 -6.28
CA PHE A 156 -17.56 21.12 -5.68
C PHE A 156 -16.27 21.92 -5.58
N ILE A 157 -16.36 23.24 -5.83
CA ILE A 157 -15.26 24.16 -5.58
C ILE A 157 -15.36 24.65 -4.12
N LEU A 158 -14.56 24.05 -3.24
CA LEU A 158 -14.49 24.43 -1.83
C LEU A 158 -13.42 25.50 -1.59
N LYS A 159 -13.62 26.35 -0.59
CA LYS A 159 -12.56 27.27 -0.10
C LYS A 159 -11.41 26.51 0.55
N SER A 160 -11.73 25.43 1.25
CA SER A 160 -10.78 24.55 1.93
C SER A 160 -11.36 23.14 2.00
N ASN A 161 -10.55 22.14 1.70
CA ASN A 161 -10.97 20.74 1.79
C ASN A 161 -11.02 20.29 3.25
N PRO A 162 -12.04 19.51 3.67
CA PRO A 162 -12.13 19.02 5.04
C PRO A 162 -11.04 17.98 5.34
N ALA A 163 -10.37 18.16 6.47
CA ALA A 163 -9.32 17.24 6.95
C ALA A 163 -9.70 16.51 8.25
N THR A 164 -10.70 17.03 8.98
CA THR A 164 -11.20 16.45 10.23
C THR A 164 -12.68 16.08 10.13
N PHE A 165 -13.19 15.34 11.12
CA PHE A 165 -14.62 15.05 11.23
C PHE A 165 -15.47 16.33 11.32
N VAL A 166 -15.02 17.32 12.09
CA VAL A 166 -15.75 18.59 12.27
C VAL A 166 -15.82 19.36 10.95
N ASP A 167 -14.71 19.46 10.22
CA ASP A 167 -14.68 20.11 8.90
C ASP A 167 -15.60 19.40 7.91
N ALA A 168 -15.62 18.06 7.96
CA ALA A 168 -16.46 17.25 7.09
C ALA A 168 -17.95 17.52 7.33
N VAL A 169 -18.38 17.63 8.61
CA VAL A 169 -19.78 18.01 8.94
C VAL A 169 -20.10 19.41 8.42
N GLN A 170 -19.21 20.38 8.64
CA GLN A 170 -19.41 21.75 8.15
C GLN A 170 -19.50 21.81 6.63
N THR A 171 -18.58 21.13 5.94
CA THR A 171 -18.56 21.03 4.48
C THR A 171 -19.84 20.37 3.97
N TYR A 172 -20.28 19.26 4.57
CA TYR A 172 -21.51 18.57 4.20
C TYR A 172 -22.73 19.49 4.25
N VAL A 173 -22.84 20.29 5.31
CA VAL A 173 -23.89 21.31 5.46
C VAL A 173 -23.75 22.42 4.42
N GLU A 174 -22.59 22.68 3.82
CA GLU A 174 -22.49 23.69 2.77
C GLU A 174 -22.81 23.15 1.36
N LEU A 175 -22.64 21.84 1.10
CA LEU A 175 -22.73 21.25 -0.24
C LEU A 175 -24.04 21.57 -0.99
N PRO A 176 -25.25 21.46 -0.39
CA PRO A 176 -26.48 21.78 -1.09
C PRO A 176 -26.56 23.23 -1.59
N GLN A 177 -25.99 24.19 -0.84
CA GLN A 177 -25.99 25.60 -1.27
C GLN A 177 -25.00 25.84 -2.41
N LEU A 178 -23.89 25.08 -2.43
CA LEU A 178 -22.86 25.19 -3.47
C LEU A 178 -23.32 24.68 -4.84
N LEU A 179 -24.36 23.84 -4.92
CA LEU A 179 -24.98 23.46 -6.19
C LEU A 179 -25.58 24.66 -6.94
N GLY A 180 -25.93 25.73 -6.22
CA GLY A 180 -26.72 26.83 -6.76
C GLY A 180 -28.23 26.57 -6.68
N THR A 181 -29.03 27.62 -6.83
CA THR A 181 -30.49 27.56 -6.61
C THR A 181 -31.18 26.67 -7.65
N ASN A 182 -30.65 26.61 -8.88
CA ASN A 182 -31.16 25.75 -9.95
C ASN A 182 -30.13 24.71 -10.41
N GLY A 183 -29.11 24.42 -9.60
CA GLY A 183 -28.04 23.51 -9.98
C GLY A 183 -27.07 24.13 -11.00
N GLU A 184 -26.87 25.45 -11.00
CA GLU A 184 -26.00 26.14 -11.95
C GLU A 184 -24.54 25.64 -11.91
N ASN A 185 -24.12 25.09 -10.77
CA ASN A 185 -22.76 24.54 -10.58
C ASN A 185 -22.71 23.01 -10.73
N SER A 186 -23.77 22.39 -11.27
CA SER A 186 -23.81 20.94 -11.45
C SER A 186 -22.96 20.46 -12.64
N VAL A 187 -22.49 19.22 -12.55
CA VAL A 187 -21.73 18.50 -13.57
C VAL A 187 -22.53 17.32 -14.12
N PRO A 188 -22.21 16.77 -15.31
CA PRO A 188 -22.78 15.51 -15.78
C PRO A 188 -22.50 14.36 -14.81
N VAL A 189 -23.55 13.66 -14.35
CA VAL A 189 -23.43 12.49 -13.46
C VAL A 189 -23.91 11.19 -14.10
N THR A 190 -24.82 11.26 -15.08
CA THR A 190 -25.26 10.10 -15.85
C THR A 190 -25.49 10.49 -17.30
N VAL A 191 -25.04 9.67 -18.23
CA VAL A 191 -25.16 9.90 -19.68
C VAL A 191 -25.89 8.74 -20.35
N TRP A 192 -26.76 9.08 -21.29
CA TRP A 192 -27.43 8.14 -22.17
C TRP A 192 -26.76 8.20 -23.54
N LEU A 193 -26.40 7.03 -24.04
CA LEU A 193 -25.68 6.85 -25.30
C LEU A 193 -26.60 6.15 -26.30
N MET A 194 -26.62 6.63 -27.53
CA MET A 194 -27.30 5.99 -28.66
C MET A 194 -26.27 5.57 -29.71
N PRO A 195 -26.37 4.35 -30.27
CA PRO A 195 -25.45 3.91 -31.32
C PRO A 195 -25.50 4.82 -32.54
N LEU A 196 -24.34 5.20 -33.07
CA LEU A 196 -24.26 6.02 -34.28
C LEU A 196 -24.79 5.28 -35.52
N LYS A 197 -24.77 3.94 -35.50
CA LYS A 197 -25.38 3.09 -36.54
C LYS A 197 -26.88 3.30 -36.73
N SER A 198 -27.56 3.88 -35.76
CA SER A 198 -28.96 4.27 -35.92
C SER A 198 -29.15 5.44 -36.89
N PHE A 199 -28.09 6.19 -37.19
CA PHE A 199 -28.10 7.33 -38.12
C PHE A 199 -27.38 7.03 -39.43
N ASP A 200 -26.22 6.36 -39.36
CA ASP A 200 -25.42 5.98 -40.53
C ASP A 200 -24.98 4.51 -40.41
N PRO A 201 -25.43 3.62 -41.31
CA PRO A 201 -25.02 2.21 -41.32
C PRO A 201 -23.51 1.96 -41.40
N LYS A 202 -22.74 2.93 -41.92
CA LYS A 202 -21.27 2.84 -42.02
C LYS A 202 -20.54 3.30 -40.75
N ALA A 203 -21.26 3.82 -39.75
CA ALA A 203 -20.67 4.23 -38.50
C ALA A 203 -19.91 3.07 -37.81
N PRO A 204 -18.81 3.36 -37.08
CA PRO A 204 -18.13 2.37 -36.26
C PRO A 204 -19.08 1.68 -35.28
N GLU A 205 -18.87 0.38 -35.07
CA GLU A 205 -19.66 -0.42 -34.12
C GLU A 205 -18.74 -1.12 -33.12
N LEU A 206 -19.24 -1.29 -31.90
CA LEU A 206 -18.63 -2.18 -30.92
C LEU A 206 -18.97 -3.63 -31.33
N MET A 207 -18.01 -4.29 -31.98
CA MET A 207 -18.21 -5.58 -32.62
C MET A 207 -18.33 -6.73 -31.62
N THR A 208 -17.66 -6.62 -30.46
CA THR A 208 -17.61 -7.69 -29.46
C THR A 208 -17.59 -7.12 -28.05
N GLY A 209 -18.43 -7.67 -27.18
CA GLY A 209 -18.39 -7.39 -25.74
C GLY A 209 -17.32 -8.23 -25.04
N ILE A 210 -16.93 -7.83 -23.83
CA ILE A 210 -16.05 -8.65 -22.99
C ILE A 210 -16.88 -9.30 -21.88
N SER A 211 -16.70 -10.60 -21.69
CA SER A 211 -17.45 -11.42 -20.76
C SER A 211 -17.24 -10.96 -19.32
N ILE A 212 -18.31 -11.03 -18.53
CA ILE A 212 -18.30 -10.67 -17.10
C ILE A 212 -17.25 -11.50 -16.33
N GLY A 213 -17.01 -12.75 -16.77
CA GLY A 213 -15.96 -13.60 -16.21
C GLY A 213 -14.57 -12.98 -16.34
N LEU A 214 -14.24 -12.36 -17.47
CA LEU A 214 -12.97 -11.66 -17.65
C LEU A 214 -12.89 -10.34 -16.89
N VAL A 215 -14.00 -9.61 -16.82
CA VAL A 215 -14.10 -8.39 -15.98
C VAL A 215 -13.75 -8.73 -14.53
N LYS A 216 -14.32 -9.83 -14.02
CA LYS A 216 -14.04 -10.30 -12.66
C LYS A 216 -12.58 -10.72 -12.49
N LYS A 217 -11.99 -11.46 -13.45
CA LYS A 217 -10.57 -11.83 -13.40
C LYS A 217 -9.65 -10.59 -13.34
N ALA A 218 -9.93 -9.56 -14.14
CA ALA A 218 -9.17 -8.31 -14.11
C ALA A 218 -9.23 -7.64 -12.74
N GLN A 219 -10.45 -7.54 -12.18
CA GLN A 219 -10.66 -7.02 -10.82
C GLN A 219 -9.93 -7.83 -9.77
N ASP A 220 -10.06 -9.16 -9.77
CA ASP A 220 -9.45 -10.04 -8.78
C ASP A 220 -7.91 -9.93 -8.81
N VAL A 221 -7.30 -9.79 -9.99
CA VAL A 221 -5.84 -9.64 -10.13
C VAL A 221 -5.36 -8.30 -9.56
N LEU A 222 -6.05 -7.19 -9.85
CA LEU A 222 -5.65 -5.87 -9.35
C LEU A 222 -5.93 -5.72 -7.86
N GLU A 223 -7.06 -6.23 -7.36
CA GLU A 223 -7.37 -6.23 -5.93
C GLU A 223 -6.34 -7.08 -5.14
N ASP A 224 -5.93 -8.23 -5.68
CA ASP A 224 -4.87 -9.04 -5.08
C ASP A 224 -3.53 -8.27 -4.97
N LEU A 225 -3.10 -7.59 -6.03
CA LEU A 225 -1.88 -6.76 -5.99
C LEU A 225 -2.00 -5.64 -4.94
N LYS A 226 -3.16 -5.00 -4.86
CA LYS A 226 -3.45 -3.97 -3.84
C LYS A 226 -3.38 -4.56 -2.43
N GLU A 227 -3.96 -5.72 -2.18
CA GLU A 227 -3.91 -6.40 -0.88
C GLU A 227 -2.47 -6.78 -0.48
N ILE A 228 -1.68 -7.29 -1.42
CA ILE A 228 -0.25 -7.58 -1.24
C ILE A 228 0.53 -6.32 -0.86
N ARG A 229 0.29 -5.20 -1.55
CA ARG A 229 0.93 -3.91 -1.26
C ARG A 229 0.53 -3.38 0.13
N MET A 230 -0.75 -3.46 0.48
CA MET A 230 -1.23 -3.09 1.83
C MET A 230 -0.59 -3.94 2.94
N ARG A 231 -0.42 -5.25 2.72
CA ARG A 231 0.27 -6.14 3.66
C ARG A 231 1.75 -5.78 3.79
N CYS A 232 2.44 -5.46 2.69
CA CYS A 232 3.82 -4.99 2.73
C CYS A 232 3.96 -3.67 3.52
N ASN A 233 3.03 -2.73 3.35
CA ASN A 233 3.00 -1.48 4.12
C ASN A 233 2.80 -1.71 5.62
N ASP A 234 2.04 -2.73 6.03
CA ASP A 234 1.93 -3.11 7.44
C ASP A 234 3.29 -3.54 8.00
N SER A 235 4.14 -4.20 7.21
CA SER A 235 5.50 -4.59 7.59
C SER A 235 6.54 -3.47 7.55
N LEU A 236 6.21 -2.30 6.97
CA LEU A 236 7.05 -1.08 6.96
C LEU A 236 6.79 -0.11 8.12
N GLY A 237 5.66 -0.26 8.82
CA GLY A 237 5.18 0.69 9.83
C GLY A 237 5.40 0.27 11.29
N GLY A 238 6.48 -0.42 11.58
CA GLY A 238 6.89 -1.02 12.84
C GLY A 238 8.30 -0.55 13.25
N LYS A 239 8.80 -1.08 14.37
CA LYS A 239 10.00 -0.54 15.04
C LYS A 239 11.33 -1.13 14.55
N VAL A 240 11.31 -2.29 13.90
CA VAL A 240 12.53 -3.03 13.55
C VAL A 240 13.10 -2.43 12.28
N GLU A 241 12.29 -2.34 11.23
CA GLU A 241 12.59 -1.69 9.96
C GLU A 241 13.12 -0.26 10.10
N GLU A 242 12.68 0.52 11.10
CA GLU A 242 13.19 1.87 11.39
C GLU A 242 14.71 1.86 11.70
N HIS A 243 15.21 0.77 12.30
CA HIS A 243 16.60 0.64 12.74
C HIS A 243 17.44 -0.26 11.83
N PHE A 244 16.81 -0.97 10.88
CA PHE A 244 17.47 -1.90 9.97
C PHE A 244 17.22 -1.52 8.50
N PRO A 245 18.08 -0.63 7.91
CA PRO A 245 17.85 -0.06 6.59
C PRO A 245 17.71 -1.08 5.46
N LYS A 246 18.33 -2.26 5.58
CA LYS A 246 18.20 -3.33 4.58
C LYS A 246 16.78 -3.89 4.50
N ILE A 247 16.11 -4.12 5.64
CA ILE A 247 14.70 -4.57 5.67
C ILE A 247 13.80 -3.53 5.00
N GLN A 248 14.00 -2.26 5.36
CA GLN A 248 13.26 -1.15 4.76
C GLN A 248 13.50 -1.07 3.24
N LYS A 249 14.75 -1.23 2.79
CA LYS A 249 15.11 -1.24 1.37
C LYS A 249 14.42 -2.38 0.62
N ASP A 250 14.40 -3.58 1.18
CA ASP A 250 13.78 -4.75 0.56
C ASP A 250 12.26 -4.58 0.41
N LEU A 251 11.58 -4.17 1.47
CA LEU A 251 10.13 -3.90 1.46
C LEU A 251 9.75 -2.79 0.46
N ASN A 252 10.52 -1.70 0.42
CA ASN A 252 10.31 -0.63 -0.57
C ASN A 252 10.58 -1.08 -2.01
N THR A 253 11.61 -1.92 -2.21
CA THR A 253 11.92 -2.48 -3.53
C THR A 253 10.79 -3.40 -3.99
N PHE A 254 10.26 -4.25 -3.11
CA PHE A 254 9.09 -5.08 -3.38
C PHE A 254 7.88 -4.25 -3.81
N LEU A 255 7.53 -3.21 -3.03
CA LEU A 255 6.42 -2.30 -3.38
C LEU A 255 6.59 -1.66 -4.75
N LYS A 256 7.81 -1.18 -5.04
CA LYS A 256 8.15 -0.56 -6.32
C LYS A 256 7.96 -1.53 -7.49
N LEU A 257 8.45 -2.76 -7.33
CA LEU A 257 8.34 -3.80 -8.36
C LEU A 257 6.87 -4.23 -8.57
N CYS A 258 6.08 -4.36 -7.51
CA CYS A 258 4.63 -4.59 -7.61
C CYS A 258 3.94 -3.47 -8.40
N GLY A 259 4.25 -2.20 -8.11
CA GLY A 259 3.69 -1.06 -8.84
C GLY A 259 4.09 -1.04 -10.32
N TYR A 260 5.34 -1.40 -10.65
CA TYR A 260 5.77 -1.54 -12.05
C TYR A 260 5.03 -2.64 -12.79
N TYR A 261 4.83 -3.79 -12.14
CA TYR A 261 4.05 -4.88 -12.73
C TYR A 261 2.59 -4.49 -12.93
N GLU A 262 1.97 -3.83 -11.95
CA GLU A 262 0.61 -3.29 -12.03
C GLU A 262 0.44 -2.35 -13.23
N SER A 263 1.32 -1.36 -13.39
CA SER A 263 1.28 -0.46 -14.56
C SER A 263 1.52 -1.18 -15.90
N SER A 264 2.37 -2.21 -15.92
CA SER A 264 2.60 -3.03 -17.13
C SER A 264 1.35 -3.83 -17.51
N LEU A 265 0.67 -4.39 -16.51
CA LEU A 265 -0.60 -5.10 -16.69
C LEU A 265 -1.68 -4.16 -17.21
N GLU A 266 -1.83 -2.97 -16.60
CA GLU A 266 -2.76 -1.93 -17.07
C GLU A 266 -2.49 -1.54 -18.53
N GLN A 267 -1.24 -1.25 -18.90
CA GLN A 267 -0.87 -0.91 -20.28
C GLN A 267 -1.17 -2.04 -21.28
N THR A 268 -1.03 -3.29 -20.85
CA THR A 268 -1.35 -4.45 -21.69
C THR A 268 -2.87 -4.54 -21.89
N MET A 269 -3.65 -4.42 -20.81
CA MET A 269 -5.11 -4.36 -20.88
C MET A 269 -5.60 -3.18 -21.73
N ALA A 270 -4.98 -2.00 -21.60
CA ALA A 270 -5.30 -0.80 -22.39
C ALA A 270 -5.18 -1.03 -23.90
N LYS A 271 -4.27 -1.93 -24.33
CA LYS A 271 -4.10 -2.28 -25.75
C LYS A 271 -5.06 -3.40 -26.17
N THR A 272 -5.20 -4.43 -25.34
CA THR A 272 -5.98 -5.62 -25.67
C THR A 272 -7.50 -5.37 -25.64
N ILE A 273 -8.01 -4.59 -24.67
CA ILE A 273 -9.46 -4.33 -24.53
C ILE A 273 -10.05 -3.65 -25.79
N PRO A 274 -9.46 -2.58 -26.34
CA PRO A 274 -9.94 -1.99 -27.59
C PRO A 274 -9.84 -2.95 -28.78
N SER A 275 -8.73 -3.69 -28.94
CA SER A 275 -8.57 -4.68 -30.02
C SER A 275 -9.69 -5.72 -30.02
N ILE A 276 -10.09 -6.22 -28.85
CA ILE A 276 -11.21 -7.17 -28.71
C ILE A 276 -12.53 -6.50 -29.11
N ARG A 277 -12.79 -5.28 -28.62
CA ARG A 277 -14.03 -4.55 -28.93
C ARG A 277 -14.18 -4.21 -30.41
N GLU A 278 -13.07 -4.04 -31.12
CA GLU A 278 -13.01 -3.85 -32.57
C GLU A 278 -13.10 -5.17 -33.36
N GLY A 279 -13.10 -6.32 -32.69
CA GLY A 279 -13.11 -7.65 -33.31
C GLY A 279 -11.78 -8.05 -33.97
N LYS A 280 -10.68 -7.37 -33.64
CA LYS A 280 -9.33 -7.69 -34.15
C LYS A 280 -8.66 -8.83 -33.38
N GLU A 281 -9.03 -8.99 -32.12
CA GLU A 281 -8.54 -10.02 -31.20
C GLU A 281 -9.72 -10.71 -30.51
N ASP A 282 -9.48 -11.90 -29.98
CA ASP A 282 -10.45 -12.67 -29.19
C ASP A 282 -10.23 -12.46 -27.68
N GLU A 283 -11.26 -12.76 -26.89
CA GLU A 283 -11.19 -12.76 -25.42
C GLU A 283 -10.01 -13.58 -24.86
N SER A 284 -9.58 -14.63 -25.57
CA SER A 284 -8.40 -15.42 -25.22
C SER A 284 -7.11 -14.62 -25.10
N SER A 285 -6.94 -13.51 -25.84
CA SER A 285 -5.80 -12.59 -25.66
C SER A 285 -5.74 -12.07 -24.23
N LEU A 286 -6.88 -11.64 -23.68
CA LEU A 286 -6.95 -11.13 -22.31
C LEU A 286 -6.83 -12.26 -21.28
N GLU A 287 -7.31 -13.46 -21.60
CA GLU A 287 -7.08 -14.62 -20.74
C GLU A 287 -5.60 -14.98 -20.59
N GLU A 288 -4.83 -14.88 -21.67
CA GLU A 288 -3.39 -15.18 -21.67
C GLU A 288 -2.62 -14.23 -20.76
N VAL A 289 -2.94 -12.92 -20.81
CA VAL A 289 -2.37 -11.91 -19.90
C VAL A 289 -2.49 -12.32 -18.43
N PHE A 290 -3.66 -12.83 -18.01
CA PHE A 290 -3.86 -13.28 -16.63
C PHE A 290 -3.19 -14.64 -16.34
N LYS A 291 -3.09 -15.54 -17.32
CA LYS A 291 -2.38 -16.83 -17.16
C LYS A 291 -0.88 -16.63 -17.00
N ASP A 292 -0.30 -15.65 -17.69
CA ASP A 292 1.12 -15.34 -17.62
C ASP A 292 1.53 -14.82 -16.24
N ARG A 293 0.65 -14.06 -15.57
CA ARG A 293 0.84 -13.69 -14.16
C ARG A 293 1.13 -14.91 -13.28
N ASN A 294 0.36 -15.98 -13.42
CA ASN A 294 0.48 -17.16 -12.57
C ASN A 294 1.84 -17.86 -12.72
N LYS A 295 2.48 -17.75 -13.89
CA LYS A 295 3.81 -18.31 -14.16
C LYS A 295 4.94 -17.36 -13.74
N SER A 296 4.68 -16.05 -13.74
CA SER A 296 5.64 -15.00 -13.39
C SER A 296 6.05 -15.03 -11.90
N PRO A 297 7.09 -14.27 -11.51
CA PRO A 297 7.39 -13.97 -10.10
C PRO A 297 6.27 -13.18 -9.37
N PHE A 298 5.34 -12.58 -10.10
CA PHE A 298 4.24 -11.76 -9.58
C PHE A 298 2.94 -12.53 -9.35
N SER A 299 2.99 -13.87 -9.33
CA SER A 299 1.83 -14.67 -8.95
C SER A 299 1.47 -14.46 -7.47
N HIS A 300 0.19 -14.57 -7.13
CA HIS A 300 -0.31 -14.44 -5.76
C HIS A 300 0.51 -15.29 -4.77
N GLU A 301 0.75 -16.56 -5.12
CA GLU A 301 1.48 -17.51 -4.28
C GLU A 301 2.91 -17.04 -4.01
N LYS A 302 3.64 -16.59 -5.03
CA LYS A 302 5.04 -16.16 -4.89
C LYS A 302 5.16 -14.85 -4.10
N LEU A 303 4.26 -13.89 -4.37
CA LEU A 303 4.22 -12.62 -3.63
C LEU A 303 3.89 -12.84 -2.15
N THR A 304 2.88 -13.66 -1.87
CA THR A 304 2.48 -14.05 -0.51
C THR A 304 3.63 -14.76 0.20
N LYS A 305 4.25 -15.73 -0.46
CA LYS A 305 5.38 -16.49 0.09
C LYS A 305 6.56 -15.58 0.43
N TRP A 306 6.90 -14.62 -0.44
CA TRP A 306 7.94 -13.65 -0.14
C TRP A 306 7.61 -12.80 1.11
N LEU A 307 6.36 -12.35 1.24
CA LEU A 307 5.93 -11.61 2.43
C LEU A 307 5.98 -12.47 3.69
N ASP A 308 5.53 -13.73 3.65
CA ASP A 308 5.62 -14.66 4.78
C ASP A 308 7.08 -14.84 5.24
N HIS A 309 7.98 -14.97 4.27
CA HIS A 309 9.42 -15.10 4.50
C HIS A 309 10.00 -13.83 5.15
N LYS A 310 9.69 -12.65 4.61
CA LYS A 310 10.19 -11.37 5.12
C LYS A 310 9.63 -11.05 6.50
N GLU A 311 8.35 -11.33 6.75
CA GLU A 311 7.72 -11.20 8.06
C GLU A 311 8.34 -12.16 9.08
N ARG A 312 8.68 -13.40 8.69
CA ARG A 312 9.41 -14.33 9.55
C ARG A 312 10.79 -13.80 9.91
N GLU A 313 11.55 -13.31 8.94
CA GLU A 313 12.86 -12.67 9.16
C GLU A 313 12.76 -11.52 10.18
N ILE A 314 11.81 -10.60 9.98
CA ILE A 314 11.55 -9.48 10.89
C ILE A 314 11.24 -9.98 12.30
N ASN A 315 10.39 -10.99 12.44
CA ASN A 315 10.01 -11.54 13.75
C ASN A 315 11.19 -12.23 14.47
N VAL A 316 12.08 -12.91 13.73
CA VAL A 316 13.30 -13.50 14.32
C VAL A 316 14.21 -12.41 14.86
N ILE A 317 14.46 -11.34 14.09
CA ILE A 317 15.27 -10.19 14.51
C ILE A 317 14.64 -9.50 15.70
N LYS A 318 13.33 -9.21 15.62
CA LYS A 318 12.55 -8.60 16.69
C LYS A 318 12.68 -9.37 17.99
N SER A 319 12.62 -10.70 17.95
CA SER A 319 12.75 -11.54 19.15
C SER A 319 14.10 -11.37 19.87
N CYS A 320 15.18 -11.07 19.13
CA CYS A 320 16.49 -10.79 19.71
C CYS A 320 16.56 -9.35 20.23
N VAL A 321 16.06 -8.38 19.47
CA VAL A 321 15.99 -6.97 19.86
C VAL A 321 15.16 -6.79 21.14
N ASP A 322 14.05 -7.51 21.29
CA ASP A 322 13.19 -7.45 22.48
C ASP A 322 13.90 -7.99 23.75
N ILE A 323 14.75 -9.02 23.62
CA ILE A 323 15.62 -9.50 24.72
C ILE A 323 16.62 -8.41 25.12
N MET A 324 17.11 -7.67 24.13
CA MET A 324 18.17 -6.67 24.23
C MET A 324 17.64 -5.23 24.27
N LYS A 325 16.40 -5.06 24.75
CA LYS A 325 15.70 -3.78 24.74
C LYS A 325 16.46 -2.71 25.53
N GLY A 326 16.64 -1.54 24.91
CA GLY A 326 17.31 -0.40 25.51
C GLY A 326 18.77 -0.21 25.08
N PHE A 327 19.37 -1.19 24.39
CA PHE A 327 20.66 -0.96 23.74
C PHE A 327 20.50 -0.19 22.43
N LYS A 328 21.54 0.57 22.08
CA LYS A 328 21.59 1.34 20.85
C LYS A 328 21.77 0.41 19.65
N ILE A 329 20.91 0.57 18.64
CA ILE A 329 21.10 -0.04 17.32
C ILE A 329 21.81 0.98 16.45
N VAL A 330 22.91 0.59 15.80
CA VAL A 330 23.61 1.40 14.79
C VAL A 330 23.21 0.93 13.39
N ALA A 331 22.78 1.87 12.55
CA ALA A 331 22.12 1.56 11.29
C ALA A 331 23.09 1.22 10.15
N ASN A 332 24.36 1.65 10.25
CA ASN A 332 25.37 1.50 9.21
C ASN A 332 26.80 1.51 9.75
N GLN A 333 27.77 1.23 8.87
CA GLN A 333 29.18 1.17 9.22
C GLN A 333 29.74 2.49 9.78
N SER A 334 29.32 3.65 9.25
CA SER A 334 29.81 4.96 9.72
C SER A 334 29.37 5.24 11.16
N GLU A 335 28.12 4.89 11.51
CA GLU A 335 27.65 4.97 12.89
C GLU A 335 28.38 4.01 13.81
N LEU A 336 28.62 2.78 13.36
CA LEU A 336 29.41 1.81 14.11
C LEU A 336 30.83 2.32 14.39
N ASP A 337 31.51 2.82 13.35
CA ASP A 337 32.88 3.37 13.47
C ASP A 337 32.92 4.51 14.48
N ARG A 338 31.93 5.43 14.45
CA ARG A 338 31.84 6.53 15.41
C ARG A 338 31.71 6.02 16.85
N GLU A 339 30.87 5.03 17.10
CA GLU A 339 30.72 4.47 18.45
C GLU A 339 31.96 3.68 18.90
N VAL A 340 32.56 2.91 17.99
CA VAL A 340 33.71 2.05 18.25
C VAL A 340 34.98 2.88 18.49
N LEU A 341 35.20 3.96 17.73
CA LEU A 341 36.32 4.88 17.91
C LEU A 341 36.16 5.81 19.13
N GLY A 342 34.91 6.12 19.51
CA GLY A 342 34.60 6.98 20.67
C GLY A 342 34.68 6.28 22.02
N ASN A 343 34.75 4.95 22.05
CA ASN A 343 34.71 4.15 23.28
C ASN A 343 35.92 3.21 23.38
N LYS A 344 36.48 3.06 24.59
CA LYS A 344 37.64 2.17 24.79
C LYS A 344 37.28 0.70 24.55
N LEU A 345 36.17 0.21 25.11
CA LEU A 345 35.74 -1.18 24.99
C LEU A 345 34.31 -1.21 24.44
N VAL A 346 34.07 -1.97 23.38
CA VAL A 346 32.73 -2.12 22.79
C VAL A 346 32.41 -3.59 22.55
N LEU A 347 31.23 -4.02 22.99
CA LEU A 347 30.62 -5.28 22.63
C LEU A 347 29.44 -4.99 21.72
N CYS A 348 29.47 -5.52 20.50
CA CYS A 348 28.43 -5.33 19.51
C CYS A 348 27.76 -6.66 19.21
N PHE A 349 26.45 -6.77 19.46
CA PHE A 349 25.67 -7.88 18.94
C PHE A 349 25.43 -7.65 17.45
N VAL A 350 25.94 -8.54 16.61
CA VAL A 350 25.93 -8.39 15.15
C VAL A 350 24.99 -9.42 14.55
N PHE A 351 23.95 -8.95 13.86
CA PHE A 351 23.15 -9.77 12.95
C PHE A 351 23.94 -9.98 11.66
N THR A 352 24.35 -11.23 11.40
CA THR A 352 25.34 -11.56 10.36
C THR A 352 24.75 -12.09 9.06
N SER A 353 23.51 -12.59 9.10
CA SER A 353 22.84 -13.21 7.95
C SER A 353 21.79 -12.32 7.28
N MET A 354 21.76 -11.03 7.56
CA MET A 354 20.96 -10.09 6.78
C MET A 354 21.66 -9.92 5.41
N GLU A 355 21.30 -10.77 4.45
CA GLU A 355 21.89 -10.83 3.11
C GLU A 355 21.82 -9.49 2.41
N SER A 356 22.84 -9.15 1.61
CA SER A 356 22.90 -7.87 0.90
C SER A 356 22.00 -7.81 -0.34
N ALA A 357 21.72 -8.95 -0.96
CA ALA A 357 20.82 -9.10 -2.11
C ALA A 357 19.73 -10.13 -1.81
N ASP A 358 18.47 -9.83 -2.16
CA ASP A 358 17.35 -10.75 -2.00
C ASP A 358 17.07 -11.41 -3.36
N PRO A 359 17.33 -12.73 -3.52
CA PRO A 359 17.25 -13.38 -4.83
C PRO A 359 15.85 -13.36 -5.45
N CYS A 360 14.79 -13.26 -4.62
CA CYS A 360 13.42 -13.16 -5.13
C CYS A 360 13.15 -11.77 -5.70
N LEU A 361 13.61 -10.71 -5.03
CA LEU A 361 13.53 -9.35 -5.56
C LEU A 361 14.32 -9.19 -6.86
N GLU A 362 15.49 -9.84 -6.98
CA GLU A 362 16.25 -9.86 -8.23
C GLU A 362 15.49 -10.56 -9.35
N ALA A 363 14.86 -11.70 -9.07
CA ALA A 363 14.02 -12.39 -10.06
C ALA A 363 12.82 -11.54 -10.50
N MET A 364 12.18 -10.82 -9.57
CA MET A 364 11.10 -9.87 -9.88
C MET A 364 11.59 -8.72 -10.76
N ASP A 365 12.75 -8.12 -10.45
CA ASP A 365 13.34 -7.02 -11.23
C ASP A 365 13.75 -7.48 -12.63
N GLN A 366 14.41 -8.64 -12.75
CA GLN A 366 14.77 -9.22 -14.04
C GLN A 366 13.54 -9.54 -14.89
N TYR A 367 12.45 -10.04 -14.29
CA TYR A 367 11.20 -10.25 -15.01
C TYR A 367 10.58 -8.93 -15.47
N ALA A 368 10.54 -7.91 -14.61
CA ALA A 368 10.03 -6.60 -14.97
C ALA A 368 10.81 -5.95 -16.14
N ASN A 369 12.13 -6.18 -16.22
CA ASN A 369 12.99 -5.61 -17.25
C ASN A 369 13.16 -6.48 -18.52
N SER A 370 13.06 -7.80 -18.41
CA SER A 370 13.43 -8.73 -19.49
C SER A 370 12.53 -9.95 -19.67
N LEU A 371 11.45 -10.06 -18.88
CA LEU A 371 10.49 -11.18 -18.88
C LEU A 371 11.12 -12.56 -18.62
N LYS A 372 12.34 -12.61 -18.09
CA LYS A 372 13.03 -13.86 -17.74
C LYS A 372 12.62 -14.33 -16.35
N CYS A 373 12.33 -15.62 -16.23
CA CYS A 373 12.06 -16.27 -14.94
C CYS A 373 13.33 -16.96 -14.46
N VAL A 374 13.78 -16.63 -13.24
CA VAL A 374 14.91 -17.30 -12.58
C VAL A 374 14.38 -17.92 -11.28
N SER A 375 14.66 -19.21 -11.08
CA SER A 375 14.37 -19.92 -9.84
C SER A 375 15.56 -19.84 -8.90
N THR A 376 15.31 -19.63 -7.62
CA THR A 376 16.32 -19.67 -6.57
C THR A 376 15.93 -20.76 -5.56
N GLU A 377 16.84 -21.71 -5.35
CA GLU A 377 16.61 -22.95 -4.56
C GLU A 377 17.27 -22.91 -3.18
N GLU A 378 17.68 -21.75 -2.68
CA GLU A 378 18.34 -21.67 -1.38
C GLU A 378 17.33 -21.59 -0.22
N GLU A 379 17.53 -22.43 0.80
CA GLU A 379 16.73 -22.45 2.02
C GLU A 379 17.12 -21.26 2.93
N PRO A 380 16.21 -20.30 3.20
CA PRO A 380 16.56 -19.10 3.94
C PRO A 380 16.92 -19.35 5.42
N TRP A 381 17.87 -18.59 5.95
CA TRP A 381 18.41 -18.81 7.31
C TRP A 381 17.36 -18.69 8.43
N TYR A 382 16.34 -17.85 8.25
CA TYR A 382 15.31 -17.53 9.26
C TYR A 382 14.26 -18.63 9.46
N TYR A 383 14.29 -19.69 8.64
CA TYR A 383 13.51 -20.91 8.85
C TYR A 383 14.20 -21.94 9.74
N SER A 384 15.51 -21.81 9.95
CA SER A 384 16.24 -22.76 10.80
C SER A 384 15.99 -22.48 12.28
N ASP A 385 15.28 -23.39 12.94
CA ASP A 385 15.05 -23.34 14.39
C ASP A 385 16.37 -23.38 15.18
N ASP A 386 17.39 -24.09 14.68
CA ASP A 386 18.73 -24.12 15.27
C ASP A 386 19.38 -22.72 15.23
N VAL A 387 19.30 -22.02 14.09
CA VAL A 387 19.81 -20.65 13.96
C VAL A 387 19.08 -19.72 14.92
N LEU A 388 17.75 -19.78 14.97
CA LEU A 388 16.94 -18.99 15.91
C LEU A 388 17.34 -19.24 17.37
N GLN A 389 17.48 -20.51 17.77
CA GLN A 389 17.89 -20.87 19.13
C GLN A 389 19.29 -20.35 19.47
N LYS A 390 20.24 -20.46 18.54
CA LYS A 390 21.61 -19.94 18.70
C LYS A 390 21.63 -18.42 18.84
N MET A 391 20.89 -17.70 17.99
CA MET A 391 20.77 -16.24 18.07
C MET A 391 20.19 -15.80 19.40
N ARG A 392 19.07 -16.40 19.83
CA ARG A 392 18.44 -16.07 21.12
C ARG A 392 19.35 -16.41 22.29
N LYS A 393 20.06 -17.55 22.26
CA LYS A 393 21.06 -17.88 23.29
C LYS A 393 22.17 -16.82 23.38
N LYS A 394 22.71 -16.38 22.24
CA LYS A 394 23.71 -15.29 22.19
C LYS A 394 23.14 -13.97 22.71
N ALA A 395 21.89 -13.62 22.39
CA ALA A 395 21.25 -12.41 22.91
C ALA A 395 21.14 -12.44 24.46
N HIS A 396 20.79 -13.58 25.05
CA HIS A 396 20.81 -13.75 26.50
C HIS A 396 22.22 -13.70 27.09
N GLN A 397 23.23 -14.24 26.40
CA GLN A 397 24.63 -14.11 26.82
C GLN A 397 25.09 -12.65 26.79
N PHE A 398 24.71 -11.90 25.75
CA PHE A 398 24.99 -10.47 25.63
C PHE A 398 24.47 -9.67 26.82
N ILE A 399 23.22 -9.92 27.24
CA ILE A 399 22.64 -9.34 28.47
C ILE A 399 23.43 -9.74 29.72
N LYS A 400 23.88 -11.00 29.83
CA LYS A 400 24.71 -11.42 30.98
C LYS A 400 26.04 -10.67 31.01
N TYR A 401 26.66 -10.42 29.86
CA TYR A 401 27.88 -9.61 29.80
C TYR A 401 27.63 -8.16 30.18
N PHE A 402 26.48 -7.59 29.80
CA PHE A 402 26.09 -6.26 30.25
C PHE A 402 26.03 -6.17 31.76
N GLY A 403 25.41 -7.13 32.45
CA GLY A 403 25.36 -7.16 33.91
C GLY A 403 26.73 -7.30 34.60
N ALA A 404 27.70 -7.93 33.94
CA ALA A 404 29.06 -8.11 34.47
C ALA A 404 30.02 -6.95 34.16
N LEU A 405 29.78 -6.22 33.07
CA LEU A 405 30.69 -5.22 32.51
C LEU A 405 30.09 -3.80 32.47
N THR A 406 28.99 -3.57 33.21
CA THR A 406 28.29 -2.28 33.26
C THR A 406 29.27 -1.14 33.61
N ASN A 407 29.18 0.00 32.91
CA ASN A 407 30.05 1.19 32.99
C ASN A 407 31.49 1.04 32.45
N ARG A 408 31.87 -0.11 31.92
CA ARG A 408 33.23 -0.35 31.38
C ARG A 408 33.25 -0.58 29.88
N CYS A 409 32.12 -0.99 29.33
CA CYS A 409 31.98 -1.35 27.93
C CYS A 409 30.71 -0.71 27.37
N CYS A 410 30.80 -0.22 26.13
CA CYS A 410 29.63 0.21 25.35
C CYS A 410 28.98 -1.02 24.69
N PHE A 411 27.65 -1.09 24.76
CA PHE A 411 26.87 -2.20 24.22
C PHE A 411 26.03 -1.71 23.05
N LEU A 412 26.24 -2.32 21.89
CA LEU A 412 25.59 -1.93 20.63
C LEU A 412 24.94 -3.14 19.96
N MET A 413 24.00 -2.87 19.06
CA MET A 413 23.48 -3.82 18.10
C MET A 413 23.74 -3.29 16.69
N ALA A 414 24.13 -4.16 15.76
CA ALA A 414 24.37 -3.79 14.37
C ALA A 414 23.95 -4.94 13.43
N ALA A 415 23.72 -4.62 12.16
CA ALA A 415 23.65 -5.61 11.09
C ALA A 415 24.89 -5.46 10.21
N ILE A 416 25.69 -6.53 10.12
CA ILE A 416 26.94 -6.54 9.32
C ILE A 416 27.05 -7.93 8.71
N GLU A 417 27.08 -8.01 7.39
CA GLU A 417 27.20 -9.28 6.68
C GLU A 417 28.50 -10.00 7.10
N ASN A 418 28.37 -11.24 7.59
CA ASN A 418 29.52 -12.10 7.86
C ASN A 418 29.17 -13.57 7.60
N LYS A 419 29.63 -14.10 6.46
CA LYS A 419 29.36 -15.46 6.00
C LYS A 419 29.95 -16.56 6.91
N LYS A 420 30.87 -16.23 7.83
CA LYS A 420 31.42 -17.19 8.80
C LYS A 420 30.40 -17.60 9.86
N PHE A 421 29.41 -16.75 10.14
CA PHE A 421 28.42 -16.97 11.21
C PHE A 421 27.01 -16.87 10.66
N LYS A 422 26.19 -17.89 10.91
CA LYS A 422 24.77 -17.89 10.53
C LYS A 422 23.92 -17.31 11.67
N GLY A 423 23.06 -16.35 11.35
CA GLY A 423 22.17 -15.65 12.28
C GLY A 423 22.83 -14.43 12.92
N ALA A 424 23.51 -14.62 14.05
CA ALA A 424 24.14 -13.54 14.79
C ALA A 424 25.35 -13.99 15.61
N THR A 425 26.21 -13.04 15.93
CA THR A 425 27.39 -13.20 16.78
C THR A 425 27.65 -11.96 17.64
N ILE A 426 28.68 -11.97 18.47
CA ILE A 426 29.07 -10.82 19.32
C ILE A 426 30.50 -10.42 18.93
N TYR A 427 30.66 -9.20 18.42
CA TYR A 427 31.97 -8.63 18.13
C TYR A 427 32.52 -7.90 19.36
N TYR A 428 33.83 -7.94 19.53
CA TYR A 428 34.54 -7.21 20.57
C TYR A 428 35.59 -6.29 19.98
N TYR A 429 35.48 -5.00 20.33
CA TYR A 429 36.43 -3.95 19.94
C TYR A 429 37.14 -3.39 21.17
N ASP A 430 38.44 -3.14 21.03
CA ASP A 430 39.29 -2.49 22.03
C ASP A 430 40.12 -1.38 21.38
N GLY A 431 39.97 -0.15 21.88
CA GLY A 431 40.60 1.05 21.36
C GLY A 431 40.23 1.32 19.90
N GLY A 432 38.99 1.02 19.51
CA GLY A 432 38.52 1.15 18.13
C GLY A 432 38.90 -0.01 17.19
N ILE A 433 39.63 -1.02 17.67
CA ILE A 433 40.15 -2.11 16.84
C ILE A 433 39.38 -3.40 17.14
N LEU A 434 38.86 -4.07 16.11
CA LEU A 434 38.20 -5.37 16.22
C LEU A 434 39.20 -6.43 16.71
N LYS A 435 38.89 -7.09 17.82
CA LYS A 435 39.73 -8.14 18.42
C LYS A 435 39.19 -9.55 18.17
N THR A 436 37.87 -9.74 18.21
CA THR A 436 37.21 -11.00 17.85
C THR A 436 35.83 -10.76 17.25
N GLU A 437 35.45 -11.62 16.30
CA GLU A 437 34.12 -11.69 15.68
C GLU A 437 33.16 -12.64 16.42
N ASP A 438 33.65 -13.37 17.43
CA ASP A 438 32.86 -14.31 18.24
C ASP A 438 33.28 -14.24 19.71
N PHE A 439 32.66 -13.33 20.45
CA PHE A 439 32.92 -13.13 21.86
C PHE A 439 31.95 -13.92 22.75
N PRO A 440 32.46 -14.57 23.82
CA PRO A 440 33.86 -14.79 24.14
C PRO A 440 34.46 -15.82 23.17
N PRO A 441 35.76 -15.71 22.82
CA PRO A 441 36.41 -16.74 22.01
C PRO A 441 36.21 -18.11 22.66
N SER A 442 36.02 -19.15 21.85
CA SER A 442 35.79 -20.54 22.29
C SER A 442 36.81 -21.06 23.31
N ASP A 443 37.98 -20.44 23.38
CA ASP A 443 39.11 -20.79 24.25
C ASP A 443 39.11 -20.08 25.63
N VAL A 444 38.15 -19.17 25.89
CA VAL A 444 38.12 -18.35 27.10
C VAL A 444 37.25 -19.01 28.16
N LYS A 445 37.88 -19.54 29.22
CA LYS A 445 37.16 -20.08 30.39
C LYS A 445 36.46 -18.94 31.11
N THR A 446 35.30 -19.21 31.69
CA THR A 446 34.41 -18.25 32.37
C THR A 446 35.09 -17.39 33.45
N GLY A 447 36.30 -17.77 33.89
CA GLY A 447 37.16 -16.99 34.78
C GLY A 447 37.81 -15.75 34.15
N ASP A 448 38.02 -15.70 32.83
CA ASP A 448 38.72 -14.59 32.14
C ASP A 448 37.81 -13.38 31.87
N LEU A 449 36.49 -13.54 31.94
CA LEU A 449 35.55 -12.41 32.00
C LEU A 449 35.80 -11.55 33.24
N LYS A 450 36.33 -12.14 34.34
CA LYS A 450 36.83 -11.37 35.49
C LYS A 450 38.17 -10.69 35.18
N ALA A 451 39.03 -11.25 34.33
CA ALA A 451 40.29 -10.60 33.93
C ALA A 451 40.02 -9.31 33.12
N LEU A 452 39.04 -9.32 32.20
CA LEU A 452 38.52 -8.09 31.55
C LEU A 452 37.95 -7.07 32.56
N SER A 453 37.43 -7.57 33.70
CA SER A 453 36.99 -6.76 34.82
C SER A 453 38.15 -6.18 35.67
N GLU A 454 39.37 -6.69 35.52
CA GLU A 454 40.54 -6.32 36.32
C GLU A 454 41.56 -5.40 35.60
N VAL A 455 41.39 -5.14 34.30
CA VAL A 455 42.31 -4.32 33.47
C VAL A 455 42.49 -2.87 33.94
N LYS A 456 41.71 -2.37 34.92
CA LYS A 456 41.93 -1.04 35.53
C LYS A 456 42.78 -1.01 36.80
N LYS A 457 43.30 -2.14 37.32
CA LYS A 457 44.19 -2.09 38.50
C LYS A 457 45.67 -1.82 38.19
N HIS A 458 46.11 -1.83 36.92
CA HIS A 458 47.55 -1.75 36.57
C HIS A 458 47.92 -0.76 35.45
N THR A 459 47.16 0.32 35.26
CA THR A 459 47.64 1.50 34.51
C THR A 459 47.27 2.77 35.27
N GLY A 460 48.00 2.99 36.36
CA GLY A 460 47.94 4.16 37.21
C GLY A 460 49.26 4.30 37.95
N LYS A 461 50.30 4.71 37.21
CA LYS A 461 51.44 5.44 37.74
C LYS A 461 51.76 6.56 36.76
#